data_AF-A0A5C6SGS8-F1
#
_entry.id   AF-A0A5C6SGS8-F1
#
_cell.length_a   1.000
_cell.length_b   1.000
_cell.length_c   1.000
_cell.angle_alpha   90.00
_cell.angle_beta   90.00
_cell.angle_gamma   90.00
#
_symmetry.space_group_name_H-M   'P 1'
#
loop_
_entity.id
_entity.type
_entity.pdbx_description
1 polymer ?
#
loop_
_entity_poly.entity_id
_entity_poly.type
_entity_poly.pdbx_seq_one_letter_code
_entity_poly.pdbx_strand_id
1 'polypeptide(L)'
;MADPNDDDKPIRDLRSLVLDKITSRSKTLRSLVLDIREVIDQPQSSMRFDLHGVQRLIGSCPIIEFIGMPVNLRASGGHRYRRMNYAKNIHLSARELKAFHLRGDYRPFTRTLNDAKHVSRPFRSRSGFEVFMGHYDKLRKVSFDIKGEQRFLRVSPEEIKSYSLNL
;
A
#
# COMPACT_ATOMS: atom_id res chain seq x y z
N MET A 1 3.19 -4.17 34.90
CA MET A 1 2.72 -4.79 33.65
C MET A 1 2.95 -3.76 32.56
N ALA A 2 3.74 -4.07 31.53
CA ALA A 2 3.95 -3.16 30.40
C ALA A 2 2.61 -2.98 29.67
N ASP A 3 2.28 -1.74 29.28
CA ASP A 3 1.14 -1.50 28.41
C ASP A 3 1.42 -2.22 27.07
N PRO A 4 0.51 -3.05 26.54
CA PRO A 4 0.71 -3.68 25.23
C PRO A 4 0.93 -2.66 24.09
N ASN A 5 0.70 -1.37 24.32
CA ASN A 5 1.10 -0.28 23.40
C ASN A 5 2.59 0.12 23.46
N ASP A 6 3.35 -0.26 24.50
CA ASP A 6 4.76 0.12 24.64
C ASP A 6 5.69 -0.74 23.77
N ASP A 7 5.36 -2.02 23.54
CA ASP A 7 6.15 -2.90 22.66
C ASP A 7 6.09 -2.45 21.19
N ASP A 8 5.01 -1.76 20.79
CA ASP A 8 4.82 -1.22 19.44
C ASP A 8 5.44 0.18 19.24
N LYS A 9 5.91 0.82 20.32
CA LYS A 9 6.47 2.18 20.27
C LYS A 9 7.70 2.29 19.36
N PRO A 10 8.71 1.40 19.42
CA PRO A 10 9.87 1.49 18.53
C PRO A 10 9.49 1.38 17.05
N ILE A 11 8.54 0.49 16.71
CA ILE A 11 8.07 0.31 15.33
C ILE A 11 7.28 1.53 14.87
N ARG A 12 6.46 2.12 15.74
CA ARG A 12 5.71 3.36 15.44
C ARG A 12 6.65 4.54 15.21
N ASP A 13 7.69 4.69 16.03
CA ASP A 13 8.66 5.78 15.93
C ASP A 13 9.49 5.63 14.64
N LEU A 14 9.94 4.40 14.33
CA LEU A 14 10.61 4.09 13.06
C LEU A 14 9.72 4.39 11.84
N ARG A 15 8.44 3.99 11.88
CA ARG A 15 7.47 4.26 10.82
C ARG A 15 7.34 5.76 10.56
N SER A 16 7.27 6.55 11.64
CA SER A 16 7.15 8.00 11.58
C SER A 16 8.40 8.62 10.97
N LEU A 17 9.59 8.20 11.42
CA LEU A 17 10.88 8.65 10.88
C LEU A 17 11.01 8.34 9.38
N VAL A 18 10.61 7.15 8.96
CA VAL A 18 10.62 6.75 7.54
C VAL A 18 9.69 7.65 6.72
N LEU A 19 8.45 7.88 7.17
CA LEU A 19 7.52 8.78 6.47
C LEU A 19 8.04 10.21 6.40
N ASP A 20 8.61 10.74 7.48
CA ASP A 20 9.16 12.09 7.50
C ASP A 20 10.36 12.23 6.53
N LYS A 21 11.22 11.21 6.45
CA LYS A 21 12.33 11.19 5.49
C LYS A 21 11.87 11.11 4.03
N ILE A 22 10.79 10.38 3.76
CA ILE A 22 10.21 10.28 2.42
C ILE A 22 9.57 11.62 2.03
N THR A 23 8.79 12.20 2.93
CA THR A 23 8.08 13.46 2.67
C THR A 23 9.02 14.66 2.56
N SER A 24 10.22 14.60 3.14
CA SER A 24 11.29 15.59 2.90
C SER A 24 11.77 15.61 1.44
N ARG A 25 11.46 14.58 0.64
CA ARG A 25 11.77 14.48 -0.81
C ARG A 25 10.53 14.62 -1.69
N SER A 26 9.43 15.12 -1.12
CA SER A 26 8.10 15.21 -1.77
C SER A 26 8.08 15.79 -3.17
N LYS A 27 8.92 16.80 -3.45
CA LYS A 27 8.94 17.52 -4.74
C LYS A 27 9.54 16.73 -5.89
N THR A 28 10.32 15.69 -5.62
CA THR A 28 11.05 14.91 -6.64
C THR A 28 10.72 13.43 -6.64
N LEU A 29 9.98 12.96 -5.64
CA LEU A 29 9.65 11.54 -5.48
C LEU A 29 8.49 11.13 -6.40
N ARG A 30 8.82 10.44 -7.51
CA ARG A 30 7.84 9.84 -8.43
C ARG A 30 7.51 8.38 -8.13
N SER A 31 8.47 7.63 -7.62
CA SER A 31 8.33 6.19 -7.36
C SER A 31 8.88 5.87 -5.98
N LEU A 32 8.11 5.14 -5.18
CA LEU A 32 8.51 4.69 -3.86
C LEU A 32 8.27 3.19 -3.73
N VAL A 33 9.32 2.47 -3.29
CA VAL A 33 9.20 1.08 -2.84
C VAL A 33 9.76 0.96 -1.43
N LEU A 34 8.92 0.51 -0.51
CA LEU A 34 9.29 0.14 0.84
C LEU A 34 9.23 -1.38 0.95
N ASP A 35 10.40 -1.99 1.07
CA ASP A 35 10.55 -3.42 1.25
C ASP A 35 11.22 -3.68 2.60
N ILE A 36 10.43 -4.04 3.61
CA ILE A 36 10.87 -4.13 5.00
C ILE A 36 10.48 -5.51 5.51
N ARG A 37 11.16 -6.52 4.98
CA ARG A 37 10.94 -7.93 5.31
C ARG A 37 11.75 -8.32 6.55
N GLU A 38 11.19 -9.21 7.35
CA GLU A 38 11.93 -9.83 8.46
C GLU A 38 12.89 -10.91 7.94
N VAL A 39 12.45 -11.68 6.96
CA VAL A 39 13.21 -12.74 6.28
C VAL A 39 13.18 -12.46 4.78
N ILE A 40 14.34 -12.46 4.13
CA ILE A 40 14.46 -12.11 2.69
C ILE A 40 13.58 -12.99 1.81
N ASP A 41 13.50 -14.29 2.13
CA ASP A 41 12.72 -15.26 1.34
C ASP A 41 11.22 -15.26 1.66
N GLN A 42 10.78 -14.42 2.59
CA GLN A 42 9.41 -14.36 3.02
C GLN A 42 8.81 -12.96 2.80
N PRO A 43 7.65 -12.82 2.14
CA PRO A 43 7.04 -11.51 1.99
C PRO A 43 6.62 -10.85 3.31
N GLN A 44 6.54 -11.54 4.46
CA GLN A 44 6.14 -10.94 5.73
C GLN A 44 7.00 -9.71 6.05
N SER A 45 6.29 -8.58 6.18
CA SER A 45 6.94 -7.35 6.59
C SER A 45 6.97 -7.20 8.11
N SER A 46 8.13 -6.82 8.64
CA SER A 46 8.33 -6.46 10.06
C SER A 46 7.70 -5.09 10.40
N MET A 47 7.38 -4.27 9.40
CA MET A 47 6.73 -2.98 9.59
C MET A 47 5.68 -2.71 8.52
N ARG A 48 4.42 -2.59 8.93
CA ARG A 48 3.30 -2.25 8.04
C ARG A 48 2.82 -0.82 8.26
N PHE A 49 2.33 -0.19 7.20
CA PHE A 49 1.71 1.14 7.24
C PHE A 49 0.19 1.02 7.26
N ASP A 50 -0.47 1.89 8.00
CA ASP A 50 -1.91 1.97 8.00
C ASP A 50 -2.42 2.80 6.80
N LEU A 51 -3.73 2.82 6.60
CA LEU A 51 -4.32 3.60 5.52
C LEU A 51 -4.05 5.09 5.68
N HIS A 52 -4.02 5.61 6.92
CA HIS A 52 -3.73 7.01 7.19
C HIS A 52 -2.30 7.39 6.81
N GLY A 53 -1.30 6.54 7.08
CA GLY A 53 0.07 6.71 6.63
C GLY A 53 0.18 6.75 5.11
N VAL A 54 -0.54 5.87 4.41
CA VAL A 54 -0.64 5.89 2.93
C VAL A 54 -1.25 7.20 2.45
N GLN A 55 -2.34 7.66 3.06
CA GLN A 55 -2.97 8.93 2.69
C GLN A 55 -2.05 10.12 2.90
N ARG A 56 -1.37 10.19 4.05
CA ARG A 56 -0.43 11.28 4.39
C ARG A 56 0.71 11.32 3.37
N LEU A 57 1.25 10.17 3.00
CA LEU A 57 2.29 10.07 1.97
C LEU A 57 1.80 10.62 0.62
N ILE A 58 0.65 10.14 0.13
CA ILE A 58 0.08 10.57 -1.15
C ILE A 58 -0.22 12.07 -1.14
N GLY A 59 -0.78 12.60 -0.05
CA GLY A 59 -1.06 14.03 0.08
C GLY A 59 0.20 14.90 0.17
N SER A 60 1.31 14.34 0.68
CA SER A 60 2.57 15.07 0.83
C SER A 60 3.43 15.04 -0.43
N CYS A 61 3.29 14.03 -1.29
CA CYS A 61 4.11 13.82 -2.49
C CYS A 61 3.25 14.01 -3.76
N PRO A 62 3.12 15.24 -4.30
CA PRO A 62 2.13 15.55 -5.34
C PRO A 62 2.37 14.87 -6.69
N ILE A 63 3.64 14.55 -7.01
CA ILE A 63 4.06 13.93 -8.28
C ILE A 63 4.30 12.41 -8.16
N ILE A 64 3.88 11.80 -7.05
CA ILE A 64 4.08 10.37 -6.87
C ILE A 64 3.16 9.59 -7.82
N GLU A 65 3.78 8.73 -8.63
CA GLU A 65 3.12 7.91 -9.65
C GLU A 65 2.98 6.45 -9.22
N PHE A 66 3.91 5.98 -8.38
CA PHE A 66 3.93 4.60 -7.91
C PHE A 66 4.29 4.50 -6.45
N ILE A 67 3.56 3.62 -5.75
CA ILE A 67 3.82 3.25 -4.35
C ILE A 67 3.77 1.73 -4.23
N GLY A 68 4.87 1.11 -3.80
CA GLY A 68 4.89 -0.26 -3.33
C GLY A 68 5.24 -0.32 -1.85
N MET A 69 4.32 -0.77 -1.00
CA MET A 69 4.60 -0.83 0.45
C MET A 69 3.75 -1.88 1.17
N PRO A 70 4.22 -2.35 2.34
CA PRO A 70 3.45 -3.24 3.20
C PRO A 70 2.35 -2.48 3.94
N VAL A 71 1.08 -2.78 3.65
CA VAL A 71 -0.07 -2.06 4.23
C VAL A 71 -0.91 -2.98 5.11
N ASN A 72 -1.26 -2.51 6.31
CA ASN A 72 -2.28 -3.10 7.14
C ASN A 72 -3.55 -2.24 7.11
N LEU A 73 -4.60 -2.71 6.44
CA LEU A 73 -5.88 -2.00 6.36
C LEU A 73 -6.85 -2.33 7.50
N ARG A 74 -6.45 -3.18 8.46
CA ARG A 74 -7.32 -3.57 9.57
C ARG A 74 -7.47 -2.43 10.56
N ALA A 75 -8.70 -2.12 10.97
CA ALA A 75 -8.99 -1.21 12.07
C ALA A 75 -8.48 -1.80 13.40
N SER A 76 -7.85 -0.96 14.22
CA SER A 76 -7.43 -1.29 15.59
C SER A 76 -8.63 -1.59 16.49
N GLY A 77 -8.46 -2.54 17.43
CA GLY A 77 -9.45 -2.81 18.49
C GLY A 77 -10.62 -3.75 18.17
N GLY A 78 -10.65 -4.41 17.00
CA GLY A 78 -11.73 -5.34 16.63
C GLY A 78 -11.31 -6.81 16.57
N HIS A 79 -12.09 -7.72 17.18
CA HIS A 79 -11.94 -9.17 16.98
C HIS A 79 -12.24 -9.60 15.53
N ARG A 80 -13.11 -8.86 14.83
CA ARG A 80 -13.47 -9.12 13.42
C ARG A 80 -12.62 -8.28 12.45
N TYR A 81 -12.38 -8.81 11.26
CA TYR A 81 -11.73 -8.06 10.19
C TYR A 81 -12.62 -6.90 9.72
N ARG A 82 -12.24 -5.67 10.09
CA ARG A 82 -12.87 -4.43 9.62
C ARG A 82 -11.82 -3.56 8.96
N ARG A 83 -12.13 -2.99 7.80
CA ARG A 83 -11.21 -2.07 7.11
C ARG A 83 -11.29 -0.67 7.70
N MET A 84 -10.15 0.01 7.78
CA MET A 84 -10.10 1.44 8.05
C MET A 84 -10.77 2.21 6.91
N ASN A 85 -11.24 3.42 7.19
CA ASN A 85 -11.78 4.30 6.17
C ASN A 85 -10.78 5.39 5.84
N TYR A 86 -10.81 5.84 4.59
CA TYR A 86 -10.11 7.05 4.19
C TYR A 86 -10.60 8.25 5.00
N ALA A 87 -9.66 9.04 5.53
CA ALA A 87 -9.95 10.34 6.12
C ALA A 87 -10.52 11.28 5.04
N LYS A 88 -11.62 11.98 5.35
CA LYS A 88 -12.37 12.83 4.41
C LYS A 88 -11.63 14.11 4.03
N ASN A 89 -10.72 14.53 4.89
CA ASN A 89 -9.97 15.79 4.88
C ASN A 89 -8.66 15.72 4.08
N ILE A 90 -8.25 14.53 3.62
CA ILE A 90 -7.11 14.38 2.71
C ILE A 90 -7.67 14.14 1.31
N HIS A 91 -7.56 15.16 0.44
CA HIS A 91 -7.81 14.95 -0.97
C HIS A 91 -6.73 14.03 -1.54
N LEU A 92 -7.09 12.77 -1.80
CA LEU A 92 -6.24 11.80 -2.50
C LEU A 92 -6.17 12.07 -4.00
N SER A 93 -6.26 13.33 -4.37
CA SER A 93 -6.29 13.77 -5.75
C SER A 93 -4.93 13.73 -6.42
N ALA A 94 -3.85 13.26 -5.76
CA ALA A 94 -2.50 13.14 -6.33
C ALA A 94 -2.62 12.69 -7.78
N ARG A 95 -2.47 13.66 -8.70
CA ARG A 95 -3.04 13.54 -10.05
C ARG A 95 -2.38 12.44 -10.86
N GLU A 96 -1.24 11.99 -10.36
CA GLU A 96 -0.29 11.19 -11.08
C GLU A 96 -0.18 9.76 -10.56
N LEU A 97 -0.78 9.41 -9.40
CA LEU A 97 -0.71 8.05 -8.89
C LEU A 97 -1.40 7.08 -9.85
N LYS A 98 -0.58 6.27 -10.53
CA LYS A 98 -0.96 5.31 -11.58
C LYS A 98 -1.03 3.90 -11.05
N ALA A 99 -0.19 3.54 -10.08
CA ALA A 99 -0.19 2.19 -9.56
C ALA A 99 0.17 2.07 -8.09
N PHE A 100 -0.33 1.01 -7.47
CA PHE A 100 -0.06 0.65 -6.09
C PHE A 100 0.31 -0.83 -5.97
N HIS A 101 1.43 -1.15 -5.33
CA HIS A 101 1.80 -2.53 -5.00
C HIS A 101 1.55 -2.81 -3.52
N LEU A 102 0.56 -3.66 -3.24
CA LEU A 102 0.31 -4.21 -1.91
C LEU A 102 1.39 -5.25 -1.60
N ARG A 103 2.46 -4.82 -0.93
CA ARG A 103 3.57 -5.70 -0.56
C ARG A 103 3.28 -6.46 0.73
N GLY A 104 3.95 -7.58 0.86
CA GLY A 104 4.23 -8.22 2.13
C GLY A 104 3.08 -8.93 2.83
N ASP A 105 2.35 -9.73 2.05
CA ASP A 105 1.13 -10.37 2.50
C ASP A 105 1.02 -11.87 2.16
N TYR A 106 0.88 -12.70 3.19
CA TYR A 106 0.58 -14.13 3.12
C TYR A 106 -0.90 -14.46 3.35
N ARG A 107 -1.76 -13.45 3.37
CA ARG A 107 -3.20 -13.65 3.57
C ARG A 107 -3.82 -14.35 2.36
N PRO A 108 -4.99 -15.03 2.54
CA PRO A 108 -5.75 -15.59 1.44
C PRO A 108 -5.99 -14.56 0.34
N PHE A 109 -5.87 -14.97 -0.93
CA PHE A 109 -6.00 -14.06 -2.08
C PHE A 109 -7.27 -13.21 -2.05
N THR A 110 -8.39 -13.79 -1.60
CA THR A 110 -9.67 -13.08 -1.45
C THR A 110 -9.59 -11.89 -0.51
N ARG A 111 -8.74 -11.94 0.53
CA ARG A 111 -8.49 -10.83 1.45
C ARG A 111 -7.58 -9.77 0.81
N THR A 112 -6.55 -10.18 0.08
CA THR A 112 -5.67 -9.27 -0.65
C THR A 112 -6.43 -8.52 -1.76
N LEU A 113 -7.29 -9.20 -2.52
CA LEU A 113 -8.13 -8.60 -3.56
C LEU A 113 -9.11 -7.56 -2.98
N ASN A 114 -9.65 -7.88 -1.81
CA ASN A 114 -10.52 -7.01 -1.04
C ASN A 114 -9.81 -5.74 -0.55
N ASP A 115 -8.54 -5.88 -0.15
CA ASP A 115 -7.67 -4.78 0.24
C ASP A 115 -7.29 -3.93 -0.98
N ALA A 116 -7.00 -4.56 -2.13
CA ALA A 116 -6.80 -3.87 -3.40
C ALA A 116 -8.04 -3.07 -3.83
N LYS A 117 -9.23 -3.67 -3.72
CA LYS A 117 -10.50 -2.99 -3.98
C LYS A 117 -10.68 -1.80 -3.05
N HIS A 118 -10.30 -1.92 -1.79
CA HIS A 118 -10.40 -0.82 -0.85
C HIS A 118 -9.44 0.31 -1.22
N VAL A 119 -8.16 -0.01 -1.47
CA VAL A 119 -7.11 0.97 -1.79
C VAL A 119 -7.38 1.69 -3.11
N SER A 120 -7.99 1.00 -4.08
CA SER A 120 -8.33 1.60 -5.38
C SER A 120 -9.49 2.57 -5.32
N ARG A 121 -10.36 2.50 -4.29
CA ARG A 121 -11.64 3.22 -4.24
C ARG A 121 -11.54 4.72 -4.59
N PRO A 122 -10.56 5.50 -4.10
CA PRO A 122 -10.43 6.92 -4.43
C PRO A 122 -10.01 7.19 -5.89
N PHE A 123 -9.46 6.19 -6.57
CA PHE A 123 -8.82 6.33 -7.88
C PHE A 123 -9.63 5.71 -9.02
N ARG A 124 -10.74 5.00 -8.74
CA ARG A 124 -11.55 4.27 -9.73
C ARG A 124 -12.17 5.14 -10.83
N SER A 125 -12.41 6.42 -10.55
CA SER A 125 -12.91 7.35 -11.56
C SER A 125 -11.85 7.72 -12.60
N ARG A 126 -10.58 7.36 -12.36
CA ARG A 126 -9.49 7.51 -13.32
C ARG A 126 -9.29 6.21 -14.07
N SER A 127 -9.29 6.30 -15.38
CA SER A 127 -8.79 5.20 -16.21
C SER A 127 -7.31 4.97 -15.90
N GLY A 128 -6.93 3.69 -15.73
CA GLY A 128 -5.53 3.29 -15.64
C GLY A 128 -4.91 3.20 -14.24
N PHE A 129 -5.68 3.32 -13.14
CA PHE A 129 -5.15 2.96 -11.83
C PHE A 129 -5.05 1.43 -11.67
N GLU A 130 -3.84 0.95 -11.41
CA GLU A 130 -3.54 -0.49 -11.32
C GLU A 130 -3.07 -0.87 -9.92
N VAL A 131 -3.50 -2.03 -9.43
CA VAL A 131 -3.02 -2.59 -8.17
C VAL A 131 -2.25 -3.87 -8.46
N PHE A 132 -0.99 -3.90 -8.03
CA PHE A 132 -0.17 -5.09 -7.98
C PHE A 132 -0.33 -5.76 -6.63
N MET A 133 -0.51 -7.08 -6.64
CA MET A 133 -0.70 -7.90 -5.46
C MET A 133 0.31 -9.05 -5.50
N GLY A 134 1.23 -9.06 -4.55
CA GLY A 134 2.00 -10.26 -4.24
C GLY A 134 1.14 -11.26 -3.50
N HIS A 135 1.13 -12.52 -3.94
CA HIS A 135 0.49 -13.61 -3.25
C HIS A 135 1.32 -14.89 -3.44
N TYR A 136 2.02 -15.31 -2.39
CA TYR A 136 3.06 -16.34 -2.46
C TYR A 136 4.14 -15.95 -3.49
N ASP A 137 4.44 -16.86 -4.42
CA ASP A 137 5.38 -16.72 -5.55
C ASP A 137 4.75 -16.02 -6.76
N LYS A 138 3.48 -15.63 -6.68
CA LYS A 138 2.70 -15.09 -7.81
C LYS A 138 2.44 -13.62 -7.64
N LEU A 139 2.78 -12.88 -8.69
CA LEU A 139 2.37 -11.50 -8.86
C LEU A 139 1.09 -11.43 -9.68
N ARG A 140 0.13 -10.65 -9.20
CA ARG A 140 -1.15 -10.40 -9.89
C ARG A 140 -1.35 -8.92 -10.08
N LYS A 141 -1.87 -8.53 -11.26
CA LYS A 141 -2.31 -7.16 -11.54
C LYS A 141 -3.83 -7.13 -11.65
N VAL A 142 -4.43 -6.16 -10.98
CA VAL A 142 -5.88 -5.93 -11.01
C VAL A 142 -6.18 -4.45 -11.20
N SER A 143 -7.14 -4.15 -12.06
CA SER A 143 -7.77 -2.83 -12.14
C SER A 143 -9.21 -2.90 -11.70
N PHE A 144 -9.75 -1.77 -11.26
CA PHE A 144 -11.15 -1.65 -10.84
C PHE A 144 -11.82 -0.53 -11.62
N ASP A 145 -13.01 -0.80 -12.14
CA ASP A 145 -13.81 0.23 -12.80
C ASP A 145 -14.49 1.16 -11.78
N ILE A 146 -15.28 2.13 -12.27
CA ILE A 146 -16.00 3.08 -11.41
C ILE A 146 -16.99 2.40 -10.45
N LYS A 147 -17.57 1.25 -10.84
CA LYS A 147 -18.47 0.43 -10.01
C LYS A 147 -17.70 -0.44 -9.02
N GLY A 148 -16.39 -0.58 -9.18
CA GLY A 148 -15.52 -1.45 -8.39
C GLY A 148 -15.56 -2.91 -8.83
N GLU A 149 -15.97 -3.18 -10.07
CA GLU A 149 -15.80 -4.46 -10.75
C GLU A 149 -14.33 -4.65 -11.10
N GLN A 150 -13.81 -5.86 -10.83
CA GLN A 150 -12.39 -6.16 -11.04
C GLN A 150 -12.11 -6.71 -12.44
N ARG A 151 -10.97 -6.29 -13.00
CA ARG A 151 -10.38 -6.90 -14.20
C ARG A 151 -8.97 -7.36 -13.88
N PHE A 152 -8.71 -8.66 -14.04
CA PHE A 152 -7.36 -9.20 -13.92
C PHE A 152 -6.56 -8.96 -15.20
N LEU A 153 -5.31 -8.60 -15.02
CA LEU A 153 -4.38 -8.28 -16.10
C LEU A 153 -3.10 -9.10 -15.91
N ARG A 154 -2.39 -9.34 -17.02
CA ARG A 154 -1.04 -9.91 -16.97
C ARG A 154 -0.07 -8.81 -16.55
N VAL A 155 0.92 -9.19 -15.75
CA VAL A 155 2.05 -8.33 -15.41
C VAL A 155 3.11 -8.54 -16.50
N SER A 156 3.57 -7.47 -17.13
CA SER A 156 4.65 -7.54 -18.11
C SER A 156 6.03 -7.54 -17.43
N PRO A 157 7.06 -8.14 -18.06
CA PRO A 157 8.43 -8.06 -17.55
C PRO A 157 8.94 -6.62 -17.37
N GLU A 158 8.50 -5.70 -18.21
CA GLU A 158 8.84 -4.27 -18.15
C GLU A 158 8.23 -3.62 -16.90
N GLU A 159 6.99 -3.99 -16.54
CA GLU A 159 6.34 -3.53 -15.31
C GLU A 159 7.07 -4.04 -14.07
N ILE A 160 7.53 -5.31 -14.09
CA ILE A 160 8.31 -5.87 -12.98
C ILE A 160 9.57 -5.04 -12.73
N LYS A 161 10.32 -4.71 -13.79
CA LYS A 161 11.53 -3.88 -13.71
C LYS A 161 11.21 -2.46 -13.28
N SER A 162 10.25 -1.81 -13.94
CA SER A 162 9.93 -0.38 -13.74
C SER A 162 9.39 -0.09 -12.34
N TYR A 163 8.60 -1.01 -11.79
CA TYR A 163 7.98 -0.86 -10.48
C TYR A 163 8.68 -1.68 -9.38
N SER A 164 9.81 -2.32 -9.68
CA SER A 164 10.54 -3.17 -8.72
C SER A 164 9.61 -4.15 -7.98
N LEU A 165 8.81 -4.89 -8.76
CA LEU A 165 7.76 -5.79 -8.25
C LEU A 165 8.31 -7.14 -7.77
N ASN A 166 9.59 -7.20 -7.42
CA ASN A 166 10.22 -8.38 -6.86
C ASN A 166 9.49 -8.79 -5.58
N LEU A 167 9.12 -10.07 -5.50
CA LEU A 167 8.46 -10.70 -4.36
C LEU A 167 9.47 -11.21 -3.33
#